data_AF-A0A975T051-F1
#
_entry.id   AF-A0A975T051-F1
#
_cell.length_a   1.000
_cell.length_b   1.000
_cell.length_c   1.000
_cell.angle_alpha   90.00
_cell.angle_beta   90.00
_cell.angle_gamma   90.00
#
_symmetry.space_group_name_H-M   'P 1'
#
loop_
_entity.id
_entity.type
_entity.pdbx_description
1 polymer ?
#
loop_
_entity_poly.entity_id
_entity_poly.type
_entity_poly.pdbx_seq_one_letter_code
_entity_poly.pdbx_strand_id
1 'polypeptide(L)'
;MRVNLRRACRERGDDGFTLIELVISVALLGIVSAALFGIVLQYAKTTRDTGARLTESTDQQFISTYWQDDVSSLGRRTFTPATGTFSTDQSVFVGSAGPGGCGSSVGSVAVALAWNEFAVGVAPAADPWVSTPHQVAYVTVPNGSRFLLRRVRCKGGVAVGLPLTVAHNLTGTPTIGCDTTCGAATPPNRVSMTFTVKDKAHLASQGYTTTVSADRRQQ
;
A
#
# COMPACT_ATOMS: atom_id res chain seq x y z
N MET A 1 15.39 -70.20 -46.46
CA MET A 1 14.77 -68.88 -46.65
C MET A 1 15.85 -67.83 -46.46
N ARG A 2 16.39 -67.26 -47.54
CA ARG A 2 17.56 -66.33 -47.51
C ARG A 2 17.06 -64.88 -47.55
N VAL A 3 17.33 -64.12 -46.49
CA VAL A 3 17.02 -62.69 -46.38
C VAL A 3 18.21 -61.90 -46.93
N ASN A 4 18.01 -61.28 -48.11
CA ASN A 4 18.98 -60.39 -48.74
C ASN A 4 18.91 -58.99 -48.11
N LEU A 5 19.80 -58.69 -47.17
CA LEU A 5 20.06 -57.32 -46.71
C LEU A 5 20.84 -56.55 -47.77
N ARG A 6 20.12 -55.88 -48.68
CA ARG A 6 20.71 -54.88 -49.58
C ARG A 6 21.05 -53.63 -48.75
N ARG A 7 22.33 -53.47 -48.42
CA ARG A 7 22.91 -52.19 -47.99
C ARG A 7 22.79 -51.20 -49.15
N ALA A 8 21.84 -50.28 -49.07
CA ALA A 8 21.86 -49.07 -49.89
C ALA A 8 23.01 -48.20 -49.37
N CYS A 9 24.10 -48.14 -50.13
CA CYS A 9 25.14 -47.14 -49.95
C CYS A 9 24.48 -45.79 -50.24
N ARG A 10 24.15 -45.07 -49.17
CA ARG A 10 23.65 -43.70 -49.24
C ARG A 10 24.86 -42.84 -49.57
N GLU A 11 25.09 -42.59 -50.86
CA GLU A 11 26.03 -41.57 -51.33
C GLU A 11 25.68 -40.26 -50.61
N ARG A 12 26.53 -39.88 -49.66
CA ARG A 12 26.57 -38.52 -49.14
C ARG A 12 27.26 -37.72 -50.24
N GLY A 13 26.45 -37.10 -51.11
CA GLY A 13 26.93 -36.02 -51.95
C GLY A 13 27.37 -34.90 -51.01
N ASP A 14 28.67 -34.78 -50.82
CA ASP A 14 29.28 -33.61 -50.21
C ASP A 14 29.22 -32.48 -51.25
N ASP A 15 28.01 -31.97 -51.51
CA ASP A 15 27.83 -30.73 -52.25
C ASP A 15 28.35 -29.61 -51.34
N GLY A 16 29.50 -29.05 -51.72
CA GLY A 16 30.13 -27.96 -51.00
C GLY A 16 29.20 -26.75 -50.91
N PHE A 17 29.09 -26.18 -49.71
CA PHE A 17 28.33 -24.96 -49.47
C PHE A 17 28.83 -23.85 -50.41
N THR A 18 27.94 -23.32 -51.24
CA THR A 18 28.31 -22.20 -52.10
C THR A 18 28.45 -20.94 -51.24
N LEU A 19 29.41 -20.07 -51.58
CA LEU A 19 29.63 -18.82 -50.83
C LEU A 19 28.35 -17.96 -50.77
N ILE A 20 27.56 -17.98 -51.85
CA ILE A 20 26.28 -17.26 -51.92
C ILE A 20 25.25 -17.80 -50.92
N GLU A 21 25.19 -19.12 -50.70
CA GLU A 21 24.28 -19.75 -49.75
C GLU A 21 24.60 -19.35 -48.29
N LEU A 22 25.89 -19.23 -47.96
CA LEU A 22 26.33 -18.74 -46.66
C LEU A 22 25.97 -17.26 -46.46
N VAL A 23 26.18 -16.40 -47.47
CA VAL A 23 25.82 -14.98 -47.39
C VAL A 23 24.31 -14.79 -47.20
N ILE A 24 23.49 -15.54 -47.93
CA ILE A 24 22.02 -15.51 -47.79
C ILE A 24 21.62 -15.97 -46.38
N SER A 25 22.23 -17.03 -45.86
CA SER A 25 21.92 -17.55 -44.53
C SER A 25 22.26 -16.53 -43.42
N VAL A 26 23.41 -15.87 -43.49
CA VAL A 26 23.79 -14.83 -42.51
C VAL A 26 22.84 -13.62 -42.61
N ALA A 27 22.46 -13.21 -43.82
CA ALA A 27 21.50 -12.14 -44.02
C ALA A 27 20.12 -12.48 -43.40
N LEU A 28 19.62 -13.70 -43.62
CA LEU A 28 18.37 -14.18 -43.03
C LEU A 28 18.43 -14.25 -41.50
N LEU A 29 19.53 -14.76 -40.93
CA LEU A 29 19.74 -14.78 -39.49
C LEU A 29 19.74 -13.37 -38.90
N GLY A 30 20.39 -12.41 -39.55
CA GLY A 30 20.37 -11.01 -39.12
C GLY A 30 18.96 -10.42 -39.04
N ILE A 31 18.13 -10.66 -40.06
CA ILE A 31 16.75 -10.18 -40.11
C ILE A 31 15.91 -10.82 -38.99
N VAL A 32 16.03 -12.13 -38.78
CA VAL A 32 15.30 -12.85 -37.72
C VAL A 32 15.75 -12.39 -36.33
N SER A 33 17.06 -12.24 -36.10
CA SER A 33 17.61 -11.76 -34.83
C SER A 33 17.13 -10.34 -34.50
N ALA A 34 17.07 -9.44 -35.48
CA ALA A 34 16.55 -8.08 -35.28
C ALA A 34 15.07 -8.09 -34.86
N ALA A 35 14.24 -8.91 -35.52
CA ALA A 35 12.83 -9.05 -35.17
C ALA A 35 12.64 -9.60 -33.74
N LEU A 36 13.39 -10.63 -33.36
CA LEU A 36 13.32 -11.22 -32.01
C LEU A 36 13.77 -10.23 -30.93
N PHE A 37 14.82 -9.44 -31.19
CA PHE A 37 15.30 -8.43 -30.26
C PHE A 37 14.22 -7.36 -29.96
N GLY A 38 13.48 -6.93 -30.99
CA GLY A 38 12.35 -6.02 -30.82
C GLY A 38 11.26 -6.58 -29.89
N ILE A 39 10.93 -7.87 -30.01
CA ILE A 39 9.96 -8.54 -29.14
C ILE A 39 10.45 -8.58 -27.68
N VAL A 40 11.72 -8.90 -27.46
CA VAL A 40 12.31 -8.95 -26.11
C VAL A 40 12.27 -7.58 -25.45
N LEU A 41 12.60 -6.50 -26.17
CA LEU A 41 12.50 -5.14 -25.65
C LEU A 41 11.06 -4.76 -25.28
N GLN A 42 10.10 -5.12 -26.12
CA GLN A 42 8.68 -4.86 -25.85
C GLN A 42 8.17 -5.65 -24.63
N TYR A 43 8.60 -6.90 -24.48
CA TYR A 43 8.29 -7.73 -23.31
C TYR A 43 8.92 -7.15 -22.02
N ALA A 44 10.18 -6.71 -22.09
CA ALA A 44 10.86 -6.09 -20.97
C ALA A 44 10.16 -4.80 -20.51
N LYS A 45 9.65 -3.99 -21.46
CA LYS A 45 8.84 -2.80 -21.16
C LYS A 45 7.53 -3.18 -20.46
N THR A 46 6.75 -4.08 -21.06
CA THR A 46 5.46 -4.54 -20.51
C THR A 46 5.60 -5.12 -19.11
N THR A 47 6.69 -5.86 -18.83
CA THR A 47 6.95 -6.45 -17.51
C THR A 47 7.16 -5.38 -16.45
N ARG A 48 7.85 -4.28 -16.77
CA ARG A 48 8.06 -3.15 -15.84
C ARG A 48 6.76 -2.41 -15.55
N ASP A 49 5.97 -2.12 -16.57
CA ASP A 49 4.66 -1.45 -16.41
C ASP A 49 3.71 -2.29 -15.55
N THR A 50 3.70 -3.60 -15.76
CA THR A 50 2.88 -4.55 -14.98
C THR A 50 3.36 -4.62 -13.53
N GLY A 51 4.68 -4.65 -13.30
CA GLY A 51 5.25 -4.64 -11.96
C GLY A 51 4.89 -3.38 -11.18
N ALA A 52 4.96 -2.21 -11.82
CA ALA A 52 4.57 -0.94 -11.20
C ALA A 52 3.10 -0.94 -10.75
N ARG A 53 2.19 -1.36 -11.64
CA ARG A 53 0.75 -1.47 -11.31
C ARG A 53 0.46 -2.48 -10.20
N LEU A 54 1.24 -3.56 -10.12
CA LEU A 54 1.11 -4.55 -9.06
C LEU A 54 1.48 -3.94 -7.70
N THR A 55 2.63 -3.26 -7.61
CA THR A 55 3.04 -2.58 -6.37
C THR A 55 2.04 -1.49 -5.96
N GLU A 56 1.55 -0.69 -6.91
CA GLU A 56 0.53 0.34 -6.65
C GLU A 56 -0.78 -0.28 -6.10
N SER A 57 -1.19 -1.44 -6.62
CA SER A 57 -2.38 -2.17 -6.14
C SER A 57 -2.18 -2.79 -4.75
N THR A 58 -0.97 -3.30 -4.48
CA THR A 58 -0.63 -3.89 -3.18
C THR A 58 -0.68 -2.84 -2.06
N ASP A 59 -0.14 -1.64 -2.30
CA ASP A 59 -0.20 -0.54 -1.33
C ASP A 59 -1.67 -0.16 -0.99
N GLN A 60 -2.56 -0.16 -1.98
CA GLN A 60 -3.99 0.10 -1.75
C GLN A 60 -4.63 -0.96 -0.85
N GLN A 61 -4.32 -2.25 -1.08
CA GLN A 61 -4.86 -3.35 -0.28
C GLN A 61 -4.36 -3.31 1.17
N PHE A 62 -3.10 -2.94 1.38
CA PHE A 62 -2.55 -2.75 2.73
C PHE A 62 -3.25 -1.60 3.45
N ILE A 63 -3.41 -0.45 2.80
CA ILE A 63 -4.13 0.68 3.39
C ILE A 63 -5.56 0.29 3.73
N SER A 64 -6.31 -0.35 2.83
CA SER A 64 -7.71 -0.69 3.10
C SER A 64 -7.87 -1.62 4.30
N THR A 65 -6.95 -2.58 4.47
CA THR A 65 -6.98 -3.55 5.57
C THR A 65 -6.82 -2.86 6.92
N TYR A 66 -5.82 -1.98 7.06
CA TYR A 66 -5.59 -1.28 8.32
C TYR A 66 -6.58 -0.14 8.55
N TRP A 67 -6.99 0.55 7.49
CA TRP A 67 -7.94 1.66 7.57
C TRP A 67 -9.28 1.21 8.14
N GLN A 68 -9.78 0.06 7.70
CA GLN A 68 -11.05 -0.49 8.19
C GLN A 68 -11.00 -0.82 9.69
N ASP A 69 -9.93 -1.49 10.15
CA ASP A 69 -9.73 -1.82 11.57
C ASP A 69 -9.68 -0.56 12.44
N ASP A 70 -8.91 0.44 11.99
CA ASP A 70 -8.70 1.69 12.72
C ASP A 70 -9.94 2.57 12.81
N VAL A 71 -10.68 2.72 11.70
CA VAL A 71 -11.93 3.50 11.67
C VAL A 71 -13.03 2.78 12.44
N SER A 72 -13.09 1.44 12.37
CA SER A 72 -14.09 0.67 13.11
C SER A 72 -13.94 0.84 14.63
N SER A 73 -12.72 1.11 15.09
CA SER A 73 -12.38 1.30 16.50
C SER A 73 -12.67 2.71 17.03
N LEU A 74 -13.05 3.67 16.18
CA LEU A 74 -13.29 5.05 16.60
C LEU A 74 -14.32 5.15 17.74
N GLY A 75 -14.01 6.00 18.71
CA GLY A 75 -14.90 6.26 19.84
C GLY A 75 -14.14 6.55 21.12
N ARG A 76 -13.78 7.82 21.34
CA ARG A 76 -13.32 8.28 22.64
C ARG A 76 -14.51 8.64 23.49
N ARG A 77 -14.46 8.21 24.75
CA ARG A 77 -15.47 8.49 25.76
C ARG A 77 -14.78 8.95 27.02
N THR A 78 -15.31 10.01 27.62
CA THR A 78 -14.86 10.51 28.91
C THR A 78 -15.93 10.20 29.93
N PHE A 79 -15.54 9.51 31.01
CA PHE A 79 -16.41 9.25 32.16
C PHE A 79 -16.23 10.38 33.18
N THR A 80 -17.36 10.92 33.66
CA THR A 80 -17.35 11.93 34.72
C THR A 80 -17.95 11.33 35.98
N PRO A 81 -17.14 10.93 36.99
CA PRO A 81 -17.63 10.25 38.18
C PRO A 81 -18.69 11.04 38.96
N ALA A 82 -18.57 12.37 38.99
CA ALA A 82 -19.49 13.25 39.71
C ALA A 82 -20.95 13.18 39.19
N THR A 83 -21.13 12.89 37.90
CA THR A 83 -22.45 12.84 37.24
C THR A 83 -22.83 11.45 36.77
N GLY A 84 -21.89 10.49 36.78
CA GLY A 84 -22.10 9.15 36.24
C GLY A 84 -22.33 9.13 34.72
N THR A 85 -21.93 10.18 34.00
CA THR A 85 -22.21 10.32 32.56
C THR A 85 -21.02 9.95 31.70
N PHE A 86 -21.30 9.31 30.55
CA PHE A 86 -20.35 9.10 29.46
C PHE A 86 -20.58 10.13 28.36
N SER A 87 -19.62 11.03 28.17
CA SER A 87 -19.63 11.97 27.05
C SER A 87 -18.75 11.46 25.92
N THR A 88 -19.14 11.72 24.67
CA THR A 88 -18.27 11.48 23.52
C THR A 88 -17.20 12.56 23.45
N ASP A 89 -15.99 12.18 23.09
CA ASP A 89 -14.88 13.09 22.84
C ASP A 89 -14.36 12.91 21.39
N GLN A 90 -13.65 13.91 20.88
CA GLN A 90 -13.10 13.91 19.53
C GLN A 90 -12.20 12.69 19.31
N SER A 91 -12.45 11.99 18.20
CA SER A 91 -11.74 10.77 17.81
C SER A 91 -10.96 10.89 16.50
N VAL A 92 -11.20 11.92 15.68
CA VAL A 92 -10.50 12.10 14.40
C VAL A 92 -9.80 13.45 14.41
N PHE A 93 -8.51 13.45 14.07
CA PHE A 93 -7.63 14.62 14.10
C PHE A 93 -6.96 14.74 12.73
N VAL A 94 -7.51 15.58 11.86
CA VAL A 94 -6.97 15.81 10.51
C VAL A 94 -5.82 16.81 10.60
N GLY A 95 -4.67 16.48 10.00
CA GLY A 95 -3.49 17.36 9.99
C GLY A 95 -2.81 17.55 11.35
N SER A 96 -3.20 16.81 12.39
CA SER A 96 -2.67 16.96 13.76
C SER A 96 -2.58 15.63 14.49
N ALA A 97 -1.66 15.54 15.45
CA ALA A 97 -1.24 14.29 16.07
C ALA A 97 -2.14 13.76 17.20
N GLY A 98 -3.35 14.32 17.35
CA GLY A 98 -4.26 13.96 18.43
C GLY A 98 -3.68 14.15 19.85
N PRO A 99 -4.39 13.67 20.88
CA PRO A 99 -3.96 13.77 22.28
C PRO A 99 -2.64 13.01 22.51
N GLY A 100 -1.61 13.66 23.02
CA GLY A 100 -0.33 12.99 23.30
C GLY A 100 0.63 12.87 22.11
N GLY A 101 0.29 13.46 20.95
CA GLY A 101 1.28 13.68 19.90
C GLY A 101 1.66 12.44 19.09
N CYS A 102 0.75 11.49 18.91
CA CYS A 102 1.03 10.26 18.19
C CYS A 102 1.49 10.53 16.74
N GLY A 103 2.67 10.02 16.40
CA GLY A 103 3.24 10.14 15.05
C GLY A 103 3.96 11.45 14.73
N SER A 104 3.90 12.49 15.59
CA SER A 104 4.59 13.77 15.36
C SER A 104 6.11 13.65 15.20
N SER A 105 6.73 12.68 15.87
CA SER A 105 8.17 12.43 15.77
C SER A 105 8.59 11.66 14.51
N VAL A 106 7.63 11.11 13.76
CA VAL A 106 7.88 10.27 12.58
C VAL A 106 7.80 11.09 11.29
N GLY A 107 6.95 12.12 11.24
CA GLY A 107 6.74 12.96 10.06
C GLY A 107 5.50 13.85 10.19
N SER A 108 4.97 14.31 9.06
CA SER A 108 3.76 15.15 9.03
C SER A 108 2.50 14.29 9.13
N VAL A 109 1.68 14.51 10.15
CA VAL A 109 0.46 13.72 10.38
C VAL A 109 -0.62 14.12 9.37
N ALA A 110 -1.10 13.16 8.57
CA ALA A 110 -2.25 13.33 7.69
C ALA A 110 -3.55 13.19 8.48
N VAL A 111 -3.65 12.14 9.31
CA VAL A 111 -4.76 11.93 10.23
C VAL A 111 -4.32 11.12 11.44
N ALA A 112 -4.83 11.45 12.62
CA ALA A 112 -4.82 10.57 13.77
C ALA A 112 -6.26 10.14 14.12
N LEU A 113 -6.42 8.86 14.43
CA LEU A 113 -7.65 8.21 14.85
C LEU A 113 -7.46 7.72 16.27
N ALA A 114 -8.45 7.94 17.12
CA ALA A 114 -8.30 7.71 18.56
C ALA A 114 -9.55 7.05 19.17
N TRP A 115 -9.31 6.16 20.14
CA TRP A 115 -10.30 5.45 20.91
C TRP A 115 -9.79 5.19 22.32
N ASN A 116 -10.66 4.72 23.21
CA ASN A 116 -10.33 4.42 24.59
C ASN A 116 -10.58 2.94 24.87
N GLU A 117 -9.64 2.28 25.55
CA GLU A 117 -9.84 0.95 26.13
C GLU A 117 -10.04 1.08 27.63
N PHE A 118 -11.07 0.42 28.16
CA PHE A 118 -11.36 0.35 29.59
C PHE A 118 -10.84 -0.97 30.14
N ALA A 119 -10.18 -0.92 31.29
CA ALA A 119 -9.65 -2.13 31.90
C ALA A 119 -10.81 -3.01 32.40
N VAL A 120 -10.82 -4.28 32.01
CA VAL A 120 -11.78 -5.29 32.50
C VAL A 120 -11.08 -6.22 33.50
N GLY A 121 -11.72 -6.51 34.63
CA GLY A 121 -11.27 -7.56 35.56
C GLY A 121 -10.04 -7.24 36.44
N VAL A 122 -9.62 -5.98 36.57
CA VAL A 122 -8.54 -5.59 37.49
C VAL A 122 -9.06 -5.40 38.92
N ALA A 123 -8.64 -6.24 39.85
CA ALA A 123 -8.82 -6.05 41.30
C ALA A 123 -7.51 -5.52 41.92
N PRO A 124 -7.52 -4.50 42.80
CA PRO A 124 -8.66 -3.72 43.28
C PRO A 124 -8.91 -2.51 42.37
N ALA A 125 -10.08 -2.43 41.73
CA ALA A 125 -10.44 -1.30 40.87
C ALA A 125 -10.71 -0.06 41.73
N ALA A 126 -9.68 0.76 41.98
CA ALA A 126 -9.90 2.08 42.55
C ALA A 126 -10.77 2.96 41.62
N ASP A 127 -10.79 2.68 40.32
CA ASP A 127 -11.78 3.19 39.38
C ASP A 127 -11.83 2.31 38.10
N PRO A 128 -12.87 1.50 37.86
CA PRO A 128 -13.01 0.68 36.65
C PRO A 128 -13.15 1.52 35.37
N TRP A 129 -13.24 2.85 35.49
CA TRP A 129 -13.42 3.78 34.40
C TRP A 129 -12.13 4.48 33.96
N VAL A 130 -10.97 4.08 34.51
CA VAL A 130 -9.66 4.49 33.98
C VAL A 130 -9.51 3.96 32.56
N SER A 131 -9.62 4.86 31.58
CA SER A 131 -9.39 4.53 30.18
C SER A 131 -7.93 4.77 29.80
N THR A 132 -7.34 3.83 29.05
CA THR A 132 -6.11 4.12 28.32
C THR A 132 -6.47 4.66 26.93
N PRO A 133 -5.96 5.82 26.50
CA PRO A 133 -6.16 6.29 25.15
C PRO A 133 -5.29 5.50 24.18
N HIS A 134 -5.92 4.94 23.16
CA HIS A 134 -5.29 4.27 22.04
C HIS A 134 -5.43 5.13 20.80
N GLN A 135 -4.36 5.18 20.01
CA GLN A 135 -4.31 6.03 18.84
C GLN A 135 -3.57 5.36 17.70
N VAL A 136 -3.94 5.74 16.50
CA VAL A 136 -3.17 5.46 15.30
C VAL A 136 -3.05 6.72 14.47
N ALA A 137 -1.83 7.06 14.08
CA ALA A 137 -1.55 8.18 13.18
C ALA A 137 -1.07 7.65 11.82
N TYR A 138 -1.66 8.18 10.76
CA TYR A 138 -1.16 8.05 9.39
C TYR A 138 -0.32 9.28 9.09
N VAL A 139 0.97 9.05 8.85
CA VAL A 139 2.01 10.06 8.79
C VAL A 139 2.70 10.00 7.43
N THR A 140 2.80 11.15 6.77
CA THR A 140 3.60 11.28 5.55
C THR A 140 5.04 11.60 5.88
N VAL A 141 5.96 10.81 5.34
CA VAL A 141 7.40 10.97 5.50
C VAL A 141 8.01 11.24 4.12
N PRO A 142 8.77 12.34 3.92
CA PRO A 142 9.45 12.60 2.66
C PRO A 142 10.39 11.47 2.26
N ASN A 143 10.41 11.12 0.97
CA ASN A 143 11.32 10.16 0.37
C ASN A 143 11.68 10.65 -1.05
N GLY A 144 12.67 11.56 -1.12
CA GLY A 144 12.98 12.30 -2.35
C GLY A 144 11.83 13.25 -2.72
N SER A 145 11.35 13.16 -3.97
CA SER A 145 10.22 13.96 -4.50
C SER A 145 8.84 13.33 -4.25
N ARG A 146 8.78 12.32 -3.39
CA ARG A 146 7.58 11.55 -3.04
C ARG A 146 7.47 11.43 -1.53
N PHE A 147 6.34 10.88 -1.07
CA PHE A 147 6.12 10.57 0.32
C PHE A 147 5.91 9.07 0.54
N LEU A 148 6.33 8.58 1.69
CA LEU A 148 5.88 7.32 2.27
C LEU A 148 4.69 7.62 3.18
N LEU A 149 3.67 6.78 3.15
CA LEU A 149 2.62 6.79 4.17
C LEU A 149 2.95 5.74 5.22
N ARG A 150 3.16 6.18 6.45
CA ARG A 150 3.44 5.31 7.60
C ARG A 150 2.30 5.34 8.59
N ARG A 151 2.00 4.19 9.15
CA ARG A 151 1.04 3.97 10.22
C ARG A 151 1.79 3.82 11.53
N VAL A 152 1.48 4.66 12.51
CA VAL A 152 2.09 4.68 13.84
C VAL A 152 1.00 4.37 14.86
N ARG A 153 1.14 3.30 15.64
CA ARG A 153 0.24 3.01 16.77
C ARG A 153 0.81 3.62 18.04
N CYS A 154 -0.06 4.19 18.88
CA CYS A 154 0.32 4.72 20.18
C CYS A 154 -0.65 4.25 21.27
N LYS A 155 -0.13 4.08 22.48
CA LYS A 155 -0.88 3.79 23.70
C LYS A 155 -0.44 4.77 24.78
N GLY A 156 -1.39 5.52 25.35
CA GLY A 156 -1.06 6.57 26.32
C GLY A 156 -0.21 7.71 25.74
N GLY A 157 -0.32 7.97 24.43
CA GLY A 157 0.53 8.95 23.73
C GLY A 157 1.93 8.43 23.36
N VAL A 158 2.32 7.23 23.79
CA VAL A 158 3.62 6.64 23.48
C VAL A 158 3.49 5.69 22.29
N ALA A 159 4.39 5.81 21.31
CA ALA A 159 4.41 4.89 20.16
C ALA A 159 4.66 3.45 20.61
N VAL A 160 3.87 2.51 20.10
CA VAL A 160 3.97 1.07 20.39
C VAL A 160 4.40 0.34 19.13
N GLY A 161 5.60 -0.23 19.17
CA GLY A 161 6.22 -0.89 18.02
C GLY A 161 6.82 0.10 17.01
N LEU A 162 7.32 -0.44 15.90
CA LEU A 162 7.91 0.37 14.83
C LEU A 162 6.82 0.92 13.90
N PRO A 163 6.98 2.14 13.36
CA PRO A 163 6.11 2.64 12.30
C PRO A 163 6.07 1.70 11.10
N LEU A 164 4.87 1.34 10.65
CA LEU A 164 4.64 0.46 9.50
C LEU A 164 4.44 1.29 8.23
N THR A 165 5.21 1.06 7.17
CA THR A 165 4.93 1.68 5.87
C THR A 165 3.74 0.98 5.23
N VAL A 166 2.67 1.72 4.96
CA VAL A 166 1.43 1.21 4.35
C VAL A 166 1.28 1.59 2.88
N ALA A 167 1.99 2.64 2.42
CA ALA A 167 2.12 2.93 1.00
C ALA A 167 3.40 3.69 0.67
N HIS A 168 3.81 3.55 -0.58
CA HIS A 168 5.00 4.15 -1.16
C HIS A 168 4.62 5.17 -2.23
N ASN A 169 5.57 6.03 -2.59
CA ASN A 169 5.48 6.90 -3.76
C ASN A 169 4.22 7.78 -3.83
N LEU A 170 3.73 8.28 -2.69
CA LEU A 170 2.64 9.25 -2.68
C LEU A 170 3.10 10.55 -3.32
N THR A 171 2.21 11.17 -4.10
CA THR A 171 2.46 12.45 -4.78
C THR A 171 2.20 13.67 -3.89
N GLY A 172 1.51 13.48 -2.76
CA GLY A 172 1.18 14.51 -1.78
C GLY A 172 0.58 13.91 -0.50
N THR A 173 0.15 14.79 0.41
CA THR A 173 -0.53 14.37 1.65
C THR A 173 -1.94 13.87 1.35
N PRO A 174 -2.36 12.71 1.90
CA PRO A 174 -3.73 12.25 1.75
C PRO A 174 -4.75 13.27 2.26
N THR A 175 -5.88 13.39 1.54
CA THR A 175 -7.02 14.21 1.98
C THR A 175 -8.03 13.34 2.71
N ILE A 176 -8.53 13.85 3.84
CA ILE A 176 -9.42 13.10 4.74
C ILE A 176 -10.83 13.66 4.62
N GLY A 177 -11.81 12.78 4.42
CA GLY A 177 -13.23 13.11 4.44
C GLY A 177 -13.93 12.43 5.61
N CYS A 178 -14.97 13.07 6.13
CA CYS A 178 -15.88 12.47 7.09
C CYS A 178 -17.32 12.71 6.62
N ASP A 179 -18.25 11.82 6.96
CA ASP A 179 -19.69 12.03 6.70
C ASP A 179 -20.28 13.23 7.45
N THR A 180 -19.69 13.53 8.60
CA THR A 180 -19.95 14.71 9.43
C THR A 180 -18.65 15.49 9.62
N THR A 181 -18.53 16.32 10.65
CA THR A 181 -17.29 17.08 10.89
C THR A 181 -16.24 16.19 11.55
N CYS A 182 -15.08 15.98 10.90
CA CYS A 182 -14.01 15.14 11.47
C CYS A 182 -13.56 15.58 12.87
N GLY A 183 -13.54 16.88 13.14
CA GLY A 183 -13.15 17.45 14.43
C GLY A 183 -14.25 17.54 15.49
N ALA A 184 -15.42 16.95 15.27
CA ALA A 184 -16.52 17.03 16.23
C ALA A 184 -16.27 16.17 17.47
N ALA A 185 -16.86 16.58 18.60
CA ALA A 185 -16.87 15.81 19.84
C ALA A 185 -17.63 14.48 19.69
N THR A 186 -18.66 14.44 18.84
CA THR A 186 -19.30 13.19 18.41
C THR A 186 -18.54 12.67 17.19
N PRO A 187 -17.93 11.47 17.27
CA PRO A 187 -17.17 10.92 16.15
C PRO A 187 -18.06 10.69 14.91
N PRO A 188 -17.51 10.91 13.69
CA PRO A 188 -18.20 10.59 12.45
C PRO A 188 -18.50 9.08 12.33
N ASN A 189 -19.56 8.71 11.61
CA ASN A 189 -19.85 7.29 11.36
C ASN A 189 -19.02 6.75 10.20
N ARG A 190 -18.63 7.60 9.24
CA ARG A 190 -17.78 7.21 8.11
C ARG A 190 -16.58 8.14 7.99
N VAL A 191 -15.41 7.56 7.79
CA VAL A 191 -14.17 8.29 7.49
C VAL A 191 -13.56 7.75 6.20
N SER A 192 -13.19 8.65 5.31
CA SER A 192 -12.53 8.35 4.05
C SER A 192 -11.15 8.99 3.95
N MET A 193 -10.25 8.32 3.24
CA MET A 193 -8.92 8.82 2.91
C MET A 193 -8.72 8.69 1.41
N THR A 194 -8.46 9.82 0.76
CA THR A 194 -8.10 9.87 -0.66
C THR A 194 -6.61 10.14 -0.80
N PHE A 195 -5.93 9.35 -1.62
CA PHE A 195 -4.50 9.49 -1.86
C PHE A 195 -4.16 9.13 -3.31
N THR A 196 -3.02 9.64 -3.78
CA THR A 196 -2.53 9.38 -5.15
C THR A 196 -1.13 8.82 -5.09
N VAL A 197 -0.97 7.59 -5.57
CA VAL A 197 0.32 6.90 -5.73
C VAL A 197 0.78 7.08 -7.18
N LYS A 198 2.07 7.35 -7.38
CA LYS A 198 2.66 7.40 -8.72
C LYS A 198 4.06 6.82 -8.72
N ASP A 199 4.25 5.71 -9.42
CA ASP A 199 5.57 5.14 -9.66
C ASP A 199 6.56 6.20 -10.17
N LYS A 200 7.73 6.24 -9.53
CA LYS A 200 8.83 7.16 -9.87
C LYS A 200 9.45 6.81 -11.23
N ALA A 201 9.44 5.53 -11.63
CA ALA A 201 10.02 5.10 -12.89
C ALA A 201 9.19 5.51 -14.12
N HIS A 202 7.90 5.78 -13.93
CA HIS A 202 6.97 6.14 -15.00
C HIS A 202 6.52 7.61 -14.93
N LEU A 203 7.40 8.51 -15.38
CA LEU A 203 7.13 9.96 -15.38
C LEU A 203 5.84 10.34 -16.13
N ALA A 204 5.52 9.63 -17.22
CA ALA A 204 4.33 9.85 -18.04
C ALA A 204 3.04 9.26 -17.44
N SER A 205 3.12 8.41 -16.41
CA SER A 205 1.93 7.90 -15.72
C SER A 205 1.20 9.05 -15.02
N GLN A 206 -0.13 9.09 -15.08
CA GLN A 206 -0.92 10.02 -14.29
C GLN A 206 -0.97 9.64 -12.80
N GLY A 207 -0.45 8.45 -12.46
CA GLY A 207 -0.61 7.85 -11.14
C GLY A 207 -1.99 7.22 -10.98
N TYR A 208 -2.22 6.69 -9.78
CA TYR A 208 -3.46 6.05 -9.38
C TYR A 208 -4.00 6.76 -8.14
N THR A 209 -5.14 7.43 -8.29
CA THR A 209 -5.87 8.06 -7.20
C THR A 209 -6.96 7.12 -6.72
N THR A 210 -6.98 6.86 -5.41
CA THR A 210 -7.97 5.99 -4.79
C THR A 210 -8.49 6.57 -3.50
N THR A 211 -9.73 6.19 -3.17
CA THR A 211 -10.39 6.55 -1.93
C THR A 211 -10.71 5.28 -1.16
N VAL A 212 -10.16 5.14 0.04
CA VAL A 212 -10.59 4.12 1.00
C VAL A 212 -11.61 4.76 1.94
N SER A 213 -12.66 4.03 2.29
CA SER A 213 -13.69 4.47 3.23
C SER A 213 -14.00 3.32 4.18
N ALA A 214 -14.29 3.65 5.43
CA ALA A 214 -14.69 2.68 6.44
C ALA A 214 -15.73 3.30 7.36
N ASP A 215 -16.55 2.43 7.96
CA ASP A 215 -17.61 2.81 8.89
C ASP A 215 -17.22 2.43 10.33
N ARG A 216 -17.57 3.30 11.29
CA ARG A 216 -17.39 3.11 12.72
C ARG A 216 -18.32 1.99 13.21
N ARG A 217 -17.82 1.11 14.08
CA ARG A 217 -18.61 -0.02 14.61
C ARG A 217 -19.64 0.41 15.65
N GLN A 218 -19.28 1.36 16.52
CA GLN A 218 -20.15 1.83 17.59
C GLN A 218 -21.07 2.91 17.07
N GLN A 219 -22.35 2.61 16.85
CA GLN A 219 -23.39 3.61 16.60
C GLN A 219 -24.12 3.95 17.91
#